data_AF-A0A7S0WJ23-F1
#
_entry.id   AF-A0A7S0WJ23-F1
#
_cell.length_a   1.000
_cell.length_b   1.000
_cell.length_c   1.000
_cell.angle_alpha   90.00
_cell.angle_beta   90.00
_cell.angle_gamma   90.00
#
_symmetry.space_group_name_H-M   'P 1'
#
loop_
_entity.id
_entity.type
_entity.pdbx_description
1 polymer ?
#
loop_
_entity_poly.entity_id
_entity_poly.type
_entity_poly.pdbx_seq_one_letter_code
_entity_poly.pdbx_strand_id
1 'polypeptide(L)'
;PALLLGVLCGVGVWAVVYCADQARARAVADTRTVALDVARGFEAQLQACIDPVRLLGVLARAVPDWPTLSTHFQDAAQGVMANKVANQSITALQMSPFGVVRDVYPPTEVNRRAIGIDLFRLATAQRSLEEVRAGRFQMTGPLHLAQGG
;
A
#
# COMPACT_ATOMS: atom_id res chain seq x y z
N PRO A 1 -16.99 63.98 -15.51
CA PRO A 1 -17.13 63.28 -14.21
C PRO A 1 -17.84 61.92 -14.31
N ALA A 2 -19.00 61.84 -14.97
CA ALA A 2 -19.78 60.60 -15.08
C ALA A 2 -19.06 59.46 -15.86
N LEU A 3 -18.41 59.78 -16.98
CA LEU A 3 -17.62 58.79 -17.76
C LEU A 3 -16.45 58.21 -16.95
N LEU A 4 -15.78 59.04 -16.16
CA LEU A 4 -14.63 58.65 -15.35
C LEU A 4 -15.06 57.70 -14.22
N LEU A 5 -16.22 57.97 -13.62
CA LEU A 5 -16.84 57.10 -12.64
C LEU A 5 -17.29 55.76 -13.26
N GLY A 6 -17.88 55.78 -14.45
CA GLY A 6 -18.27 54.56 -15.18
C GLY A 6 -17.08 53.65 -15.51
N VAL A 7 -15.96 54.22 -15.94
CA VAL A 7 -14.72 53.47 -16.20
C VAL A 7 -14.15 52.86 -14.92
N LEU A 8 -14.10 53.62 -13.83
CA LEU A 8 -13.64 53.12 -12.52
C LEU A 8 -14.49 51.96 -12.02
N CYS A 9 -15.82 52.05 -12.13
CA CYS A 9 -16.72 50.95 -11.77
C CYS A 9 -16.51 49.73 -12.67
N GLY A 10 -16.36 49.92 -13.98
CA GLY A 10 -16.10 48.83 -14.94
C GLY A 10 -14.79 48.09 -14.64
N VAL A 11 -13.71 48.82 -14.37
CA VAL A 11 -12.41 48.24 -13.99
C VAL A 11 -12.51 47.52 -12.64
N GLY A 12 -13.24 48.08 -11.67
CA GLY A 12 -13.46 47.45 -10.37
C GLY A 12 -14.18 46.10 -10.48
N VAL A 13 -15.28 46.04 -11.25
CA VAL A 13 -16.02 44.79 -11.48
C VAL A 13 -15.16 43.78 -12.23
N TRP A 14 -14.44 44.22 -13.27
CA TRP A 14 -13.54 43.36 -14.03
C TRP A 14 -12.44 42.77 -13.16
N ALA A 15 -11.81 43.57 -12.30
CA ALA A 15 -10.76 43.12 -11.39
C ALA A 15 -11.28 42.06 -10.41
N VAL A 16 -12.50 42.20 -9.87
CA VAL A 16 -13.10 41.21 -8.97
C VAL A 16 -13.38 39.90 -9.69
N VAL A 17 -13.97 39.94 -10.90
CA VAL A 17 -14.24 38.74 -11.71
C VAL A 17 -12.93 38.03 -12.07
N TYR A 18 -11.93 38.78 -12.54
CA TYR A 18 -10.62 38.23 -12.88
C TYR A 18 -9.92 37.59 -11.67
N CYS A 19 -9.95 38.24 -10.51
CA CYS A 19 -9.42 37.67 -9.26
C CYS A 19 -10.18 36.41 -8.84
N ALA A 20 -11.51 36.36 -8.99
CA ALA A 20 -12.31 35.19 -8.66
C ALA A 20 -11.98 33.99 -9.56
N ASP A 21 -11.82 34.22 -10.87
CA ASP A 21 -11.43 33.18 -11.82
C ASP A 21 -10.01 32.66 -11.54
N GLN A 22 -9.06 33.55 -11.24
CA GLN A 22 -7.72 33.15 -10.84
C GLN A 22 -7.71 32.35 -9.52
N ALA A 23 -8.48 32.78 -8.52
CA ALA A 23 -8.59 32.07 -7.25
C ALA A 23 -9.16 30.65 -7.45
N ARG A 24 -10.18 30.52 -8.32
CA ARG A 24 -10.74 29.21 -8.68
C ARG A 24 -9.72 28.33 -9.39
N ALA A 25 -8.98 28.88 -10.37
CA ALA A 25 -7.95 28.13 -11.09
C ALA A 25 -6.83 27.66 -10.16
N ARG A 26 -6.40 28.50 -9.21
CA ARG A 26 -5.41 28.14 -8.18
C ARG A 26 -5.93 27.03 -7.27
N ALA A 27 -7.16 27.14 -6.77
CA ALA A 27 -7.77 26.11 -5.92
C ALA A 27 -7.82 24.73 -6.62
N VAL A 28 -8.11 24.68 -7.91
CA VAL A 28 -8.06 23.43 -8.69
C VAL A 28 -6.63 22.91 -8.85
N ALA A 29 -5.66 23.79 -9.12
CA ALA A 29 -4.26 23.39 -9.25
C ALA A 29 -3.69 22.86 -7.92
N ASP A 30 -4.04 23.50 -6.80
CA ASP A 30 -3.60 23.11 -5.46
C ASP A 30 -4.19 21.74 -5.09
N THR A 31 -5.50 21.54 -5.28
CA THR A 31 -6.14 20.24 -5.01
C THR A 31 -5.55 19.11 -5.86
N ARG A 32 -5.23 19.37 -7.13
CA ARG A 32 -4.54 18.39 -7.99
C ARG A 32 -3.16 18.05 -7.46
N THR A 33 -2.40 19.05 -7.00
CA THR A 33 -1.06 18.84 -6.46
C THR A 33 -1.11 17.99 -5.19
N VAL A 34 -2.03 18.31 -4.27
CA VAL A 34 -2.26 17.50 -3.06
C VAL A 34 -2.63 16.06 -3.41
N ALA A 35 -3.53 15.85 -4.38
CA ALA A 35 -3.91 14.50 -4.81
C ALA A 35 -2.73 13.71 -5.39
N LEU A 36 -1.87 14.36 -6.17
CA LEU A 36 -0.66 13.74 -6.72
C LEU A 36 0.35 13.38 -5.64
N ASP A 37 0.54 14.25 -4.65
CA ASP A 37 1.46 14.00 -3.54
C ASP A 37 0.97 12.84 -2.67
N VAL A 38 -0.34 12.76 -2.42
CA VAL A 38 -0.95 11.60 -1.74
C VAL A 38 -0.76 10.31 -2.56
N ALA A 39 -0.99 10.35 -3.87
CA ALA A 39 -0.81 9.18 -4.73
C ALA A 39 0.65 8.68 -4.74
N ARG A 40 1.62 9.61 -4.82
CA ARG A 40 3.05 9.29 -4.69
C ARG A 40 3.40 8.72 -3.33
N GLY A 41 2.78 9.25 -2.27
CA GLY A 41 2.92 8.72 -0.92
C GLY A 41 2.47 7.26 -0.82
N PHE A 42 1.31 6.93 -1.38
CA PHE A 42 0.83 5.54 -1.45
C PHE A 42 1.73 4.64 -2.29
N GLU A 43 2.19 5.12 -3.45
CA GLU A 43 3.12 4.36 -4.31
C GLU A 43 4.41 4.02 -3.56
N ALA A 44 5.00 5.00 -2.85
CA ALA A 44 6.19 4.78 -2.05
C ALA A 44 5.96 3.77 -0.91
N GLN A 45 4.79 3.82 -0.25
CA GLN A 45 4.42 2.85 0.77
C GLN A 45 4.27 1.43 0.21
N LEU A 46 3.63 1.28 -0.95
CA LEU A 46 3.50 -0.02 -1.62
C LEU A 46 4.87 -0.57 -2.04
N GLN A 47 5.74 0.27 -2.60
CA GLN A 47 7.10 -0.14 -2.96
C GLN A 47 7.92 -0.56 -1.73
N ALA A 48 7.78 0.15 -0.61
CA ALA A 48 8.44 -0.21 0.66
C ALA A 48 8.00 -1.58 1.20
N CYS A 49 6.82 -2.08 0.80
CA CYS A 49 6.35 -3.42 1.20
C CYS A 49 7.00 -4.56 0.41
N ILE A 50 7.55 -4.29 -0.79
CA ILE A 50 8.07 -5.33 -1.69
C ILE A 50 9.39 -5.91 -1.19
N ASP A 51 10.31 -5.06 -0.74
CA ASP A 51 11.66 -5.46 -0.33
C ASP A 51 11.68 -6.43 0.87
N PRO A 52 10.91 -6.19 1.96
CA PRO A 52 10.67 -7.15 3.03
C PRO A 52 10.31 -8.55 2.53
N VAL A 53 9.32 -8.63 1.63
CA VAL A 53 8.80 -9.90 1.11
C VAL A 53 9.82 -10.57 0.21
N ARG A 54 10.57 -9.78 -0.59
CA ARG A 54 11.66 -10.30 -1.43
C ARG A 54 12.74 -10.96 -0.59
N LEU A 55 13.16 -10.33 0.51
CA LEU A 55 14.20 -10.86 1.39
C LEU A 55 13.76 -12.19 2.04
N LEU A 56 12.53 -12.25 2.54
CA LEU A 56 11.98 -13.50 3.10
C LEU A 56 11.79 -14.57 2.02
N GLY A 57 11.46 -14.19 0.79
CA GLY A 57 11.39 -15.09 -0.36
C GLY A 57 12.77 -15.65 -0.79
N VAL A 58 13.88 -14.99 -0.45
CA VAL A 58 15.23 -15.54 -0.63
C VAL A 58 15.52 -16.56 0.46
N LEU A 59 15.16 -16.27 1.72
CA LEU A 59 15.30 -17.22 2.83
C LEU A 59 14.54 -18.53 2.56
N ALA A 60 13.28 -18.43 2.11
CA ALA A 60 12.47 -19.59 1.76
C ALA A 60 13.05 -20.42 0.60
N ARG A 61 13.83 -19.80 -0.30
CA ARG A 61 14.54 -20.50 -1.38
C ARG A 61 15.85 -21.13 -0.94
N ALA A 62 16.56 -20.49 -0.01
CA ALA A 62 17.81 -21.00 0.54
C ALA A 62 17.59 -22.21 1.46
N VAL A 63 16.48 -22.22 2.21
CA VAL A 63 16.11 -23.29 3.14
C VAL A 63 14.74 -23.85 2.74
N PRO A 64 14.70 -24.86 1.85
CA PRO A 64 13.43 -25.43 1.37
C PRO A 64 12.77 -26.35 2.41
N ASP A 65 13.52 -26.82 3.40
CA ASP A 65 13.03 -27.67 4.47
C ASP A 65 12.17 -26.86 5.46
N TRP A 66 10.91 -27.28 5.64
CA TRP A 66 9.95 -26.54 6.46
C TRP A 66 10.35 -26.43 7.94
N PRO A 67 10.72 -27.52 8.64
CA PRO A 67 11.21 -27.44 10.03
C PRO A 67 12.28 -26.36 10.21
N THR A 68 13.31 -26.39 9.37
CA THR A 68 14.43 -25.43 9.43
C THR A 68 13.99 -24.00 9.05
N LEU A 69 13.14 -23.86 8.05
CA LEU A 69 12.63 -22.55 7.61
C LEU A 69 11.78 -21.88 8.70
N SER A 70 10.91 -22.65 9.37
CA SER A 70 10.02 -22.14 10.42
C SER A 70 10.79 -21.57 11.61
N THR A 71 11.92 -22.17 11.99
CA THR A 71 12.75 -21.66 13.09
C THR A 71 13.41 -20.32 12.73
N HIS A 72 13.80 -20.13 11.47
CA HIS A 72 14.46 -18.90 11.02
C HIS A 72 13.48 -17.80 10.62
N PHE A 73 12.23 -18.15 10.30
CA PHE A 73 11.25 -17.20 9.83
C PHE A 73 10.92 -16.14 10.86
N GLN A 74 10.69 -16.53 12.11
CA GLN A 74 10.31 -15.59 13.17
C GLN A 74 11.41 -14.53 13.38
N ASP A 75 12.68 -14.97 13.47
CA ASP A 75 13.83 -14.08 13.63
C ASP A 75 14.03 -13.16 12.41
N ALA A 76 13.92 -13.72 11.21
CA ALA A 76 14.05 -12.95 9.97
C ALA A 76 12.89 -11.95 9.80
N ALA A 77 11.66 -12.36 10.08
CA ALA A 77 10.47 -11.53 10.01
C ALA A 77 10.53 -10.40 11.04
N GLN A 78 11.01 -10.67 12.25
CA GLN A 78 11.29 -9.63 13.25
C GLN A 78 12.31 -8.63 12.74
N GLY A 79 13.45 -9.10 12.22
CA GLY A 79 14.50 -8.23 11.70
C GLY A 79 14.01 -7.37 10.53
N VAL A 80 13.19 -7.94 9.65
CA VAL A 80 12.59 -7.21 8.52
C VAL A 80 11.56 -6.19 8.99
N MET A 81 10.64 -6.58 9.88
CA MET A 81 9.61 -5.67 10.41
C MET A 81 10.23 -4.51 11.19
N ALA A 82 11.28 -4.75 11.97
CA ALA A 82 11.95 -3.72 12.74
C ALA A 82 12.76 -2.73 11.89
N ASN A 83 13.38 -3.21 10.80
CA ASN A 83 14.38 -2.41 10.06
C ASN A 83 13.95 -1.95 8.66
N LYS A 84 12.91 -2.56 8.07
CA LYS A 84 12.52 -2.35 6.67
C LYS A 84 11.07 -1.89 6.50
N VAL A 85 10.23 -2.09 7.52
CA VAL A 85 8.83 -1.67 7.46
C VAL A 85 8.69 -0.29 8.10
N ALA A 86 8.76 0.75 7.26
CA ALA A 86 8.47 2.11 7.71
C ALA A 86 6.96 2.31 7.90
N ASN A 87 6.60 3.14 8.89
CA ASN A 87 5.25 3.68 9.09
C ASN A 87 4.12 2.64 9.18
N GLN A 88 4.38 1.45 9.73
CA GLN A 88 3.38 0.38 9.89
C GLN A 88 2.68 -0.03 8.57
N SER A 89 3.38 0.15 7.44
CA SER A 89 2.88 -0.21 6.10
C SER A 89 2.58 -1.70 5.93
N ILE A 90 3.21 -2.55 6.74
CA ILE A 90 2.90 -3.98 6.86
C ILE A 90 2.41 -4.28 8.27
N THR A 91 1.21 -4.85 8.38
CA THR A 91 0.62 -5.26 9.65
C THR A 91 1.04 -6.67 10.07
N ALA A 92 1.17 -7.57 9.09
CA ALA A 92 1.58 -8.94 9.31
C ALA A 92 2.32 -9.52 8.10
N LEU A 93 3.28 -10.39 8.38
CA LEU A 93 3.97 -11.24 7.42
C LEU A 93 3.51 -12.67 7.64
N GLN A 94 3.11 -13.34 6.56
CA GLN A 94 2.59 -14.71 6.61
C GLN A 94 3.39 -15.58 5.65
N MET A 95 3.70 -16.79 6.09
CA MET A 95 4.33 -17.80 5.25
C MET A 95 3.35 -18.92 4.95
N SER A 96 3.14 -19.16 3.66
CA SER A 96 2.11 -20.06 3.15
C SER A 96 2.67 -21.15 2.22
N PRO A 97 3.49 -22.09 2.73
CA PRO A 97 3.99 -23.19 1.93
C PRO A 97 2.82 -24.01 1.37
N PHE A 98 2.88 -24.30 0.07
CA PHE A 98 1.81 -24.99 -0.67
C PHE A 98 0.43 -24.32 -0.56
N GLY A 99 0.41 -22.99 -0.38
CA GLY A 99 -0.82 -22.21 -0.29
C GLY A 99 -1.52 -22.28 1.06
N VAL A 100 -0.99 -22.98 2.07
CA VAL A 100 -1.58 -23.01 3.41
C VAL A 100 -0.72 -22.16 4.34
N VAL A 101 -1.32 -21.17 5.00
CA VAL A 101 -0.61 -20.35 5.99
C VAL A 101 -0.17 -21.24 7.15
N ARG A 102 1.13 -21.33 7.37
CA ARG A 102 1.70 -22.15 8.45
C ARG A 102 2.38 -21.34 9.53
N ASP A 103 2.83 -20.14 9.19
CA ASP A 103 3.47 -19.26 10.17
C ASP A 103 3.14 -17.79 9.91
N VAL A 104 3.17 -16.99 10.97
CA VAL A 104 2.81 -15.58 10.95
C VAL A 104 3.63 -14.76 11.94
N TYR A 105 3.97 -13.55 11.53
CA TYR A 105 4.64 -12.55 12.35
C TYR A 105 3.95 -11.18 12.22
N PRO A 106 3.75 -10.41 13.31
CA PRO A 106 4.01 -10.79 14.69
C PRO A 106 3.01 -11.86 15.16
N PRO A 107 3.39 -12.74 16.12
CA PRO A 107 2.58 -13.89 16.54
C PRO A 107 1.48 -13.50 17.53
N THR A 108 0.71 -12.47 17.22
CA THR A 108 -0.44 -12.00 18.03
C THR A 108 -1.61 -12.96 17.91
N GLU A 109 -2.51 -12.95 18.90
CA GLU A 109 -3.70 -13.81 18.90
C GLU A 109 -4.57 -13.61 17.65
N VAL A 110 -4.69 -12.36 17.20
CA VAL A 110 -5.44 -11.99 15.99
C VAL A 110 -4.79 -12.57 14.74
N ASN A 111 -3.46 -12.46 14.63
CA ASN A 111 -2.73 -12.94 13.46
C ASN A 111 -2.71 -14.47 13.36
N ARG A 112 -2.64 -15.16 14.50
CA ARG A 112 -2.67 -16.63 14.58
C ARG A 112 -3.95 -17.24 14.00
N ARG A 113 -5.05 -16.49 13.93
CA ARG A 113 -6.30 -16.93 13.27
C ARG A 113 -6.12 -17.25 11.79
N ALA A 114 -5.07 -16.72 11.16
CA ALA A 114 -4.77 -17.05 9.77
C ALA A 114 -4.07 -18.41 9.59
N ILE A 115 -3.49 -18.99 10.64
CA ILE A 115 -2.78 -20.27 10.56
C ILE A 115 -3.78 -21.36 10.18
N GLY A 116 -3.41 -22.19 9.20
CA GLY A 116 -4.23 -23.27 8.66
C GLY A 116 -5.17 -22.84 7.53
N ILE A 117 -5.27 -21.54 7.21
CA ILE A 117 -6.06 -21.08 6.06
C ILE A 117 -5.41 -21.56 4.77
N ASP A 118 -6.18 -22.31 3.99
CA ASP A 118 -5.87 -22.67 2.60
C ASP A 118 -6.22 -21.50 1.70
N LEU A 119 -5.18 -20.79 1.24
CA LEU A 119 -5.32 -19.65 0.37
C LEU A 119 -5.99 -20.05 -0.95
N PHE A 120 -5.78 -21.25 -1.49
CA PHE A 120 -6.38 -21.64 -2.78
C PHE A 120 -7.90 -21.81 -2.73
N ARG A 121 -8.49 -21.90 -1.54
CA ARG A 121 -9.95 -21.99 -1.33
C ARG A 121 -10.62 -20.62 -1.24
N LEU A 122 -9.84 -19.54 -1.08
CA LEU A 122 -10.40 -18.19 -1.03
C LEU A 122 -10.80 -17.78 -2.46
N ALA A 123 -12.04 -17.30 -2.62
CA ALA A 123 -12.55 -16.84 -3.93
C ALA A 123 -11.66 -15.74 -4.55
N THR A 124 -11.03 -14.92 -3.71
CA THR A 124 -10.09 -13.86 -4.09
C THR A 124 -8.67 -14.34 -4.39
N ALA A 125 -8.38 -15.61 -4.12
CA ALA A 125 -7.10 -16.25 -4.36
C ALA A 125 -7.13 -17.20 -5.57
N GLN A 126 -8.14 -17.07 -6.45
CA GLN A 126 -8.03 -17.44 -7.87
C GLN A 126 -6.94 -16.58 -8.55
N ARG A 127 -5.71 -16.71 -8.05
CA ARG A 127 -4.48 -16.24 -8.65
C ARG A 127 -4.17 -17.19 -9.80
N SER A 128 -3.66 -16.66 -10.90
CA SER A 128 -3.13 -17.54 -11.93
C SER A 128 -1.88 -18.23 -11.34
N LEU A 129 -1.88 -19.57 -11.26
CA LEU A 129 -0.68 -20.35 -10.91
C LEU A 129 0.52 -19.97 -11.81
N GLU A 130 0.23 -19.43 -12.99
CA GLU A 130 1.19 -18.84 -13.93
C GLU A 130 2.04 -17.73 -13.31
N GLU A 131 1.47 -16.97 -12.40
CA GLU A 131 2.09 -15.81 -11.79
C GLU A 131 3.06 -16.20 -10.67
N VAL A 132 2.73 -17.27 -9.94
CA VAL A 132 3.65 -17.97 -9.03
C VAL A 132 4.80 -18.60 -9.83
N ARG A 133 4.50 -19.24 -10.96
CA ARG A 133 5.51 -19.81 -11.88
C ARG A 133 6.42 -18.75 -12.48
N ALA A 134 5.89 -17.56 -12.77
CA ALA A 134 6.66 -16.44 -13.30
C ALA A 134 7.56 -15.76 -12.25
N GLY A 135 7.43 -16.11 -10.96
CA GLY A 135 8.22 -15.52 -9.88
C GLY A 135 7.98 -14.01 -9.70
N ARG A 136 6.81 -13.51 -10.11
CA ARG A 136 6.46 -12.09 -10.03
C ARG A 136 5.72 -11.78 -8.73
N PHE A 137 6.02 -10.62 -8.15
CA PHE A 137 5.23 -10.08 -7.03
C PHE A 137 3.83 -9.72 -7.51
N GLN A 138 2.83 -10.00 -6.68
CA GLN A 138 1.45 -9.61 -6.91
C GLN A 138 0.92 -8.88 -5.69
N MET A 139 0.06 -7.91 -5.98
CA MET A 139 -0.80 -7.27 -5.01
C MET A 139 -2.23 -7.71 -5.29
N THR A 140 -2.89 -8.27 -4.29
CA THR A 140 -4.33 -8.52 -4.35
C THR A 140 -5.02 -7.30 -3.74
N GLY A 141 -6.15 -6.88 -4.33
CA GLY A 141 -6.92 -5.72 -3.88
C GLY A 141 -7.48 -5.88 -2.47
N PRO A 142 -8.36 -4.98 -2.00
CA PRO A 142 -8.91 -5.04 -0.64
C PRO A 142 -9.53 -6.40 -0.34
N LEU A 143 -9.07 -7.03 0.74
CA LEU A 143 -9.55 -8.31 1.23
C LEU A 143 -10.00 -8.18 2.66
N HIS A 144 -11.09 -8.86 3.00
CA HIS A 144 -11.39 -9.15 4.39
C HIS A 144 -10.47 -10.25 4.88
N LEU A 145 -9.49 -9.87 5.69
CA LEU A 145 -8.54 -10.80 6.27
C LEU A 145 -9.16 -11.49 7.48
N ALA A 146 -8.82 -12.77 7.69
CA ALA A 146 -9.23 -13.50 8.90
C ALA A 146 -8.69 -12.87 10.21
N GLN A 147 -7.66 -12.03 10.07
CA GLN A 147 -7.02 -11.25 11.11
C GLN A 147 -7.73 -9.90 11.35
N GLY A 148 -8.80 -9.59 10.63
CA GLY A 148 -9.37 -8.25 10.59
C GLY A 148 -8.61 -7.32 9.63
N GLY A 149 -9.37 -6.44 8.98
CA GLY A 149 -8.94 -5.63 7.84
C GLY A 149 -10.12 -5.30 6.94
#